data_AF-A0A8T4Z7R6-F1
#
_entry.id   AF-A0A8T4Z7R6-F1
#
_cell.length_a   1.000
_cell.length_b   1.000
_cell.length_c   1.000
_cell.angle_alpha   90.00
_cell.angle_beta   90.00
_cell.angle_gamma   90.00
#
_symmetry.space_group_name_H-M   'P 1'
#
loop_
_entity.id
_entity.type
_entity.pdbx_description
1 polymer ?
#
loop_
_entity_poly.entity_id
_entity_poly.type
_entity_poly.pdbx_seq_one_letter_code
_entity_poly.pdbx_strand_id
1 'polypeptide(L)'
;ICYVNRMNIALIDALTVMYPKTLPKPGATLFKEEWQVDELHMAIGGYDPVAVDTIGTAIMGLNPSKILHIGMAAAKGLGTNRFEEILIEGEPLEKVKHPCNPWHPGLEEIRESKVG
;
A
#
# COMPACT_ATOMS: atom_id res chain seq x y z
N ILE A 1 -11.44 -1.14 -33.02
CA ILE A 1 -11.79 -0.15 -31.98
C ILE A 1 -11.69 -0.88 -30.64
N CYS A 2 -10.74 -0.52 -29.77
CA CYS A 2 -10.70 -1.03 -28.40
C CYS A 2 -11.43 -0.03 -27.50
N TYR A 3 -12.50 -0.47 -26.84
CA TYR A 3 -13.10 0.26 -25.74
C TYR A 3 -12.66 -0.39 -24.43
N VAL A 4 -12.07 0.40 -23.54
CA VAL A 4 -11.87 0.05 -22.13
C VAL A 4 -13.04 0.64 -21.36
N ASN A 5 -13.78 -0.22 -20.67
CA ASN A 5 -14.82 0.22 -19.74
C ASN A 5 -14.17 0.68 -18.43
N ARG A 6 -14.85 1.55 -17.68
CA ARG A 6 -14.38 1.92 -16.34
C ARG A 6 -14.26 0.66 -15.49
N MET A 7 -13.18 0.55 -14.71
CA MET A 7 -13.04 -0.50 -13.71
C MET A 7 -14.13 -0.29 -12.66
N ASN A 8 -14.96 -1.29 -12.44
CA ASN A 8 -16.07 -1.22 -11.49
C ASN A 8 -15.79 -2.00 -10.20
N ILE A 9 -14.78 -2.87 -10.19
CA ILE A 9 -14.39 -3.68 -9.03
C ILE A 9 -12.87 -3.79 -9.02
N ALA A 10 -12.26 -3.61 -7.87
CA ALA A 10 -10.88 -3.97 -7.57
C ALA A 10 -10.85 -5.03 -6.46
N LEU A 11 -9.95 -5.99 -6.61
CA LEU A 11 -9.73 -7.07 -5.66
C LEU A 11 -8.22 -7.32 -5.56
N ILE A 12 -7.70 -7.22 -4.35
CA ILE A 12 -6.39 -7.74 -3.95
C ILE A 12 -6.70 -9.00 -3.15
N ASP A 13 -6.27 -10.15 -3.63
CA ASP A 13 -6.37 -11.42 -2.91
C ASP A 13 -4.97 -12.02 -2.75
N ALA A 14 -4.81 -12.91 -1.79
CA ALA A 14 -3.55 -13.54 -1.44
C ALA A 14 -2.43 -12.50 -1.25
N LEU A 15 -2.72 -11.44 -0.48
CA LEU A 15 -1.76 -10.37 -0.22
C LEU A 15 -0.53 -10.95 0.51
N THR A 16 0.58 -11.00 -0.22
CA THR A 16 1.90 -11.40 0.29
C THR A 16 2.83 -10.22 0.17
N VAL A 17 3.51 -9.92 1.27
CA VAL A 17 4.43 -8.78 1.35
C VAL A 17 5.85 -9.28 1.45
N MET A 18 6.74 -8.64 0.68
CA MET A 18 8.18 -8.92 0.71
C MET A 18 8.93 -7.63 1.00
N TYR A 19 9.69 -7.61 2.10
CA TYR A 19 10.39 -6.41 2.55
C TYR A 19 11.72 -6.76 3.23
N PRO A 20 12.69 -5.83 3.26
CA PRO A 20 13.95 -6.05 3.98
C PRO A 20 13.70 -6.14 5.51
N LYS A 21 14.32 -7.09 6.20
CA LYS A 21 14.21 -7.19 7.67
C LYS A 21 14.76 -5.95 8.40
N THR A 22 15.74 -5.31 7.80
CA THR A 22 16.46 -4.14 8.30
C THR A 22 16.35 -3.01 7.28
N LEU A 23 16.36 -1.76 7.75
CA LEU A 23 16.42 -0.63 6.83
C LEU A 23 17.71 -0.71 6.01
N PRO A 24 17.64 -0.59 4.67
CA PRO A 24 18.83 -0.60 3.85
C PRO A 24 19.72 0.60 4.20
N LYS A 25 21.04 0.39 4.25
CA LYS A 25 22.00 1.43 4.63
C LYS A 25 22.15 2.47 3.50
N PRO A 26 22.22 3.77 3.82
CA PRO A 26 22.53 4.80 2.82
C PRO A 26 23.83 4.48 2.07
N GLY A 27 23.80 4.54 0.73
CA GLY A 27 24.95 4.27 -0.13
C GLY A 27 25.20 2.79 -0.46
N ALA A 28 24.37 1.86 0.01
CA ALA A 28 24.44 0.46 -0.42
C ALA A 28 23.92 0.32 -1.87
N THR A 29 24.80 -0.05 -2.80
CA THR A 29 24.45 -0.33 -4.22
C THR A 29 24.09 -1.79 -4.47
N LEU A 30 24.39 -2.68 -3.52
CA LEU A 30 24.11 -4.11 -3.60
C LEU A 30 23.21 -4.54 -2.45
N PHE A 31 22.10 -5.18 -2.79
CA PHE A 31 21.17 -5.74 -1.83
C PHE A 31 21.77 -7.00 -1.19
N LYS A 32 22.26 -6.88 0.05
CA LYS A 32 22.79 -8.01 0.86
C LYS A 32 21.97 -8.30 2.11
N GLU A 33 20.89 -7.56 2.33
CA GLU A 33 20.06 -7.71 3.53
C GLU A 33 19.12 -8.91 3.39
N GLU A 34 18.75 -9.49 4.53
CA GLU A 34 17.75 -10.55 4.58
C GLU A 34 16.37 -9.99 4.23
N TRP A 35 15.64 -10.74 3.41
CA TRP A 35 14.25 -10.45 3.10
C TRP A 35 13.34 -11.22 4.04
N GLN A 36 12.22 -10.59 4.38
CA GLN A 36 11.09 -11.22 5.01
C GLN A 36 9.96 -11.30 4.00
N VAL A 37 9.30 -12.46 3.97
CA VAL A 37 8.12 -12.72 3.14
C VAL A 37 7.04 -13.21 4.09
N ASP A 38 5.96 -12.45 4.18
CA ASP A 38 4.82 -12.76 5.04
C ASP A 38 3.56 -12.85 4.18
N GLU A 39 2.83 -13.96 4.32
CA GLU A 39 1.48 -14.11 3.78
C GLU A 39 0.50 -13.49 4.78
N LEU A 40 -0.31 -12.52 4.35
CA LEU A 40 -1.23 -11.82 5.26
C LEU A 40 -2.59 -12.50 5.37
N HIS A 41 -2.84 -13.56 4.58
CA HIS A 41 -4.08 -14.32 4.56
C HIS A 41 -5.35 -13.46 4.49
N MET A 42 -5.32 -12.40 3.69
CA MET A 42 -6.41 -11.45 3.56
C MET A 42 -6.76 -11.16 2.10
N ALA A 43 -8.00 -10.74 1.91
CA ALA A 43 -8.48 -10.14 0.68
C ALA A 43 -8.98 -8.72 0.96
N ILE A 44 -8.75 -7.81 0.01
CA ILE A 44 -9.23 -6.43 0.02
C ILE A 44 -10.03 -6.23 -1.26
N GLY A 45 -11.29 -5.86 -1.14
CA GLY A 45 -12.18 -5.66 -2.27
C GLY A 45 -12.93 -4.35 -2.18
N GLY A 46 -13.27 -3.77 -3.32
CA GLY A 46 -14.06 -2.54 -3.36
C GLY A 46 -14.44 -2.12 -4.78
N TYR A 47 -15.39 -1.20 -4.86
CA TYR A 47 -15.83 -0.61 -6.13
C TYR A 47 -14.96 0.59 -6.57
N ASP A 48 -14.13 1.11 -5.67
CA ASP A 48 -13.16 2.17 -5.95
C ASP A 48 -11.74 1.58 -5.95
N PRO A 49 -11.06 1.50 -7.11
CA PRO A 49 -9.73 0.91 -7.21
C PRO A 49 -8.66 1.73 -6.47
N VAL A 50 -8.79 3.06 -6.40
CA VAL A 50 -7.82 3.91 -5.71
C VAL A 50 -7.98 3.74 -4.19
N ALA A 51 -9.21 3.57 -3.71
CA ALA A 51 -9.47 3.28 -2.30
C ALA A 51 -8.89 1.91 -1.90
N VAL A 52 -9.05 0.88 -2.75
CA VAL A 52 -8.49 -0.46 -2.50
C VAL A 52 -6.95 -0.41 -2.38
N ASP A 53 -6.26 0.25 -3.31
CA ASP A 53 -4.79 0.41 -3.25
C ASP A 53 -4.36 1.28 -2.05
N THR A 54 -5.16 2.29 -1.69
CA THR A 54 -4.92 3.16 -0.53
C THR A 54 -4.94 2.34 0.76
N ILE A 55 -5.95 1.48 0.94
CA ILE A 55 -6.07 0.61 2.11
C ILE A 55 -4.97 -0.47 2.11
N GLY A 56 -4.69 -1.11 0.97
CA GLY A 56 -3.60 -2.08 0.86
C GLY A 56 -2.24 -1.50 1.23
N THR A 57 -1.97 -0.26 0.81
CA THR A 57 -0.77 0.48 1.18
C THR A 57 -0.69 0.76 2.69
N ALA A 58 -1.81 1.17 3.29
CA ALA A 58 -1.90 1.46 4.71
C ALA A 58 -1.73 0.21 5.58
N ILE A 59 -2.27 -0.92 5.12
CA ILE A 59 -2.06 -2.24 5.73
C ILE A 59 -0.58 -2.56 5.78
N MET A 60 0.19 -2.27 4.73
CA MET A 60 1.65 -2.45 4.72
C MET A 60 2.42 -1.44 5.60
N GLY A 61 1.73 -0.57 6.35
CA GLY A 61 2.34 0.47 7.20
C GLY A 61 3.05 1.57 6.41
N LEU A 62 2.67 1.76 5.15
CA LEU A 62 3.16 2.84 4.30
C LEU A 62 2.11 3.96 4.28
N ASN A 63 2.56 5.21 4.19
CA ASN A 63 1.69 6.37 4.08
C ASN A 63 1.16 6.50 2.64
N PRO A 64 -0.14 6.30 2.38
CA PRO A 64 -0.69 6.34 1.02
C PRO A 64 -0.56 7.71 0.34
N SER A 65 -0.52 8.80 1.12
CA SER A 65 -0.34 10.15 0.58
C SER A 65 1.06 10.39 0.01
N LYS A 66 2.03 9.52 0.34
CA LYS A 66 3.40 9.58 -0.17
C LYS A 66 3.63 8.63 -1.34
N ILE A 67 2.64 7.82 -1.70
CA ILE A 67 2.71 6.89 -2.82
C ILE A 67 2.27 7.61 -4.11
N LEU A 68 3.24 7.86 -4.99
CA LEU A 68 3.07 8.67 -6.19
C LEU A 68 1.86 8.26 -7.05
N HIS A 69 1.75 6.97 -7.37
CA HIS A 69 0.71 6.51 -8.30
C HIS A 69 -0.70 6.61 -7.72
N ILE A 70 -0.87 6.42 -6.41
CA ILE A 70 -2.16 6.56 -5.72
C ILE A 70 -2.63 8.02 -5.80
N GLY A 71 -1.75 8.97 -5.46
CA GLY A 71 -2.05 10.40 -5.57
C GLY A 71 -2.37 10.84 -7.00
N MET A 72 -1.61 10.35 -7.98
CA MET A 72 -1.87 10.63 -9.40
C MET A 72 -3.21 10.04 -9.89
N ALA A 73 -3.59 8.85 -9.43
CA ALA A 73 -4.84 8.22 -9.80
C ALA A 73 -6.05 8.97 -9.21
N ALA A 74 -5.95 9.37 -7.93
CA ALA A 74 -6.96 10.21 -7.27
C ALA A 74 -7.12 11.57 -7.99
N ALA A 75 -6.00 12.25 -8.30
CA ALA A 75 -6.02 13.53 -9.02
C ALA A 75 -6.66 13.45 -10.41
N LYS A 76 -6.65 12.27 -11.04
CA LYS A 76 -7.31 12.01 -12.33
C LYS A 76 -8.79 11.61 -12.20
N GLY A 77 -9.34 11.53 -11.00
CA GLY A 77 -10.73 11.13 -10.76
C GLY A 77 -11.00 9.64 -11.02
N LEU A 78 -9.97 8.80 -10.85
CA LEU A 78 -10.11 7.34 -10.95
C LEU A 78 -10.68 6.71 -9.67
N GLY A 79 -10.70 7.46 -8.58
CA GLY A 79 -11.15 7.04 -7.26
C GLY A 79 -10.67 8.01 -6.18
N THR A 80 -10.84 7.67 -4.91
CA THR A 80 -10.38 8.48 -3.76
C THR A 80 -9.23 7.82 -3.01
N ASN A 81 -8.32 8.65 -2.49
CA ASN A 81 -7.26 8.24 -1.56
C ASN A 81 -7.40 8.92 -0.18
N ARG A 82 -8.56 9.54 0.10
CA ARG A 82 -8.87 10.22 1.35
C ARG A 82 -9.56 9.25 2.31
N PHE A 83 -8.95 8.97 3.45
CA PHE A 83 -9.45 7.96 4.42
C PHE A 83 -10.85 8.27 4.92
N GLU A 84 -11.15 9.55 5.14
CA GLU A 84 -12.46 10.05 5.57
C GLU A 84 -13.58 9.79 4.55
N GLU A 85 -13.24 9.43 3.31
CA GLU A 85 -14.19 9.07 2.25
C GLU A 85 -14.26 7.57 1.99
N ILE A 86 -13.40 6.77 2.64
CA ILE A 86 -13.33 5.33 2.46
C ILE A 86 -14.06 4.66 3.62
N LEU A 87 -15.21 4.04 3.34
CA LEU A 87 -15.88 3.16 4.29
C LEU A 87 -15.18 1.80 4.29
N ILE A 88 -14.61 1.43 5.44
CA ILE A 88 -14.00 0.11 5.64
C ILE A 88 -15.06 -0.81 6.26
N GLU A 89 -15.43 -1.86 5.53
CA GLU A 89 -16.24 -2.96 6.04
C GLU A 89 -15.35 -4.18 6.29
N GLY A 90 -15.35 -4.71 7.52
CA GLY A 90 -14.49 -5.83 7.93
C GLY A 90 -13.69 -5.54 9.21
N GLU A 91 -12.51 -6.16 9.33
CA GLU A 91 -11.63 -5.86 10.47
C GLU A 91 -11.04 -4.44 10.34
N PRO A 92 -10.94 -3.70 11.47
CA PRO A 92 -10.36 -2.36 11.48
C PRO A 92 -8.87 -2.41 11.10
N LEU A 93 -8.39 -1.35 10.43
CA LEU A 93 -7.04 -1.25 9.89
C LEU A 93 -5.97 -1.53 10.94
N GLU A 94 -6.17 -1.05 12.17
CA GLU A 94 -5.25 -1.20 13.29
C GLU A 94 -4.98 -2.66 13.66
N LYS A 95 -5.91 -3.57 13.39
CA LYS A 95 -5.75 -5.00 13.69
C LYS A 95 -5.05 -5.78 12.59
N VAL A 96 -5.15 -5.31 11.35
CA VAL A 96 -4.62 -6.01 10.16
C VAL A 96 -3.32 -5.41 9.65
N LYS A 97 -2.84 -4.33 10.27
CA LYS A 97 -1.64 -3.63 9.88
C LYS A 97 -0.39 -4.50 10.04
N HIS A 98 0.44 -4.51 9.02
CA HIS A 98 1.70 -5.24 8.94
C HIS A 98 2.81 -4.31 8.43
N PRO A 99 3.49 -3.57 9.32
CA PRO A 99 4.47 -2.56 8.91
C PRO A 99 5.69 -3.14 8.20
N CYS A 100 5.84 -2.81 6.93
CA CYS A 100 6.95 -3.23 6.07
C CYS A 100 8.05 -2.16 6.01
N ASN A 101 9.32 -2.59 5.91
CA ASN A 101 10.40 -1.65 5.60
C ASN A 101 10.43 -1.36 4.09
N PRO A 102 10.73 -0.12 3.67
CA PRO A 102 10.95 0.18 2.28
C PRO A 102 12.25 -0.47 1.79
N TRP A 103 12.28 -0.81 0.50
CA TRP A 103 13.43 -1.44 -0.12
C TRP A 103 14.60 -0.47 -0.39
N HIS A 104 14.37 0.84 -0.42
CA HIS A 104 15.44 1.81 -0.68
C HIS A 104 15.63 2.76 0.50
N PRO A 105 16.88 3.12 0.90
CA PRO A 105 17.12 4.05 2.01
C PRO A 105 16.42 5.40 1.81
N GLY A 106 16.41 5.89 0.57
CA GLY A 106 15.73 7.14 0.19
C GLY A 106 14.22 7.01 -0.01
N LEU A 107 13.60 5.96 0.54
CA LEU A 107 12.14 5.81 0.62
C LEU A 107 11.69 5.72 2.09
N GLU A 108 12.55 6.03 3.06
CA GLU A 108 12.18 6.01 4.47
C GLU A 108 11.01 6.95 4.76
N GLU A 109 10.90 8.05 4.02
CA GLU A 109 9.81 9.00 4.16
C GLU A 109 8.45 8.39 3.88
N ILE A 110 8.33 7.36 3.03
CA ILE A 110 7.02 6.78 2.69
C ILE A 110 6.47 5.91 3.82
N ARG A 111 7.29 5.55 4.82
CA ARG A 111 6.81 4.87 6.01
C ARG A 111 5.82 5.76 6.73
N GLU A 112 4.78 5.14 7.27
CA GLU A 112 3.90 5.86 8.17
C GLU A 112 4.69 6.28 9.41
N SER A 113 4.70 7.60 9.69
CA SER A 113 5.31 8.11 10.91
C SER A 113 4.62 7.44 12.09
N LYS A 114 5.38 6.97 13.09
CA LYS A 114 4.79 6.52 14.35
C LYS A 114 3.92 7.67 14.88
N VAL A 115 2.60 7.53 14.78
CA VAL A 115 1.68 8.38 15.52
C VAL A 115 2.03 8.11 16.98
N GLY A 116 2.49 9.16 17.66
CA GLY A 116 2.85 9.11 19.08
C GLY A 116 1.65 8.83 19.97
#